data_AF-A0A9P9M4B7-F1
#
_entry.id   AF-A0A9P9M4B7-F1
#
_cell.length_a   1.000
_cell.length_b   1.000
_cell.length_c   1.000
_cell.angle_alpha   90.00
_cell.angle_beta   90.00
_cell.angle_gamma   90.00
#
_symmetry.space_group_name_H-M   'P 1'
#
loop_
_entity.id
_entity.type
_entity.pdbx_description
1 polymer ?
#
loop_
_entity_poly.entity_id
_entity_poly.type
_entity_poly.pdbx_seq_one_letter_code
_entity_poly.pdbx_strand_id
1 'polypeptide(L)'
;MCEPFRSAVMWMPDDMKTTYDKMAYWVPIPWDNHDGRVTLAGDAAHPMTPRGWSNEREMAQLTYVDRGQGLNYAICDASHFVDMVQKVVAGASRLKDAIKTYSEEVVRRCADEVLISKQNAIMMLNWDQLMESPMMKRSLQKSDLSDS
;
A
#
# COMPACT_ATOMS: atom_id res chain seq x y z
N MET A 1 -7.09 13.89 -20.08
CA MET A 1 -7.92 14.14 -18.87
C MET A 1 -9.33 14.48 -19.35
N CYS A 2 -10.35 13.81 -18.81
CA CYS A 2 -11.75 14.01 -19.20
C CYS A 2 -12.34 15.27 -18.51
N GLU A 3 -13.39 15.87 -19.08
CA GLU A 3 -14.22 16.82 -18.34
C GLU A 3 -14.88 16.13 -17.14
N PRO A 4 -15.03 16.81 -15.99
CA PRO A 4 -14.80 18.23 -15.74
C PRO A 4 -13.38 18.59 -15.25
N PHE A 5 -12.51 17.59 -15.05
CA PHE A 5 -11.20 17.80 -14.43
C PHE A 5 -10.28 18.67 -15.28
N ARG A 6 -10.40 18.59 -16.61
CA ARG A 6 -9.62 19.43 -17.54
C ARG A 6 -9.96 20.90 -17.38
N SER A 7 -11.24 21.27 -17.40
CA SER A 7 -11.66 22.67 -17.22
C SER A 7 -11.28 23.21 -15.84
N ALA A 8 -11.45 22.40 -14.79
CA ALA A 8 -11.09 22.78 -13.43
C ALA A 8 -9.60 23.12 -13.26
N VAL A 9 -8.71 22.34 -13.90
CA VAL A 9 -7.26 22.62 -13.88
C VAL A 9 -6.90 23.87 -14.69
N MET A 10 -7.55 24.08 -15.85
CA MET A 10 -7.30 25.26 -16.69
C MET A 10 -7.81 26.57 -16.07
N TRP A 11 -8.77 26.50 -15.15
CA TRP A 11 -9.29 27.66 -14.42
C TRP A 11 -8.48 28.01 -13.17
N MET A 12 -7.49 27.21 -12.79
CA MET A 12 -6.60 27.56 -11.70
C MET A 12 -5.67 28.71 -12.12
N PRO A 13 -5.53 29.76 -11.30
CA PRO A 13 -4.57 30.84 -11.55
C PRO A 13 -3.12 30.32 -11.62
N ASP A 14 -2.31 30.89 -12.51
CA ASP A 14 -0.88 30.50 -12.66
C ASP A 14 -0.05 30.81 -11.41
N ASP A 15 -0.50 31.73 -10.56
CA ASP A 15 0.13 32.11 -9.29
C ASP A 15 -0.38 31.32 -8.08
N MET A 16 -1.24 30.32 -8.30
CA MET A 16 -1.81 29.52 -7.24
C MET A 16 -0.73 28.68 -6.55
N LYS A 17 -0.44 29.01 -5.29
CA LYS A 17 0.43 28.21 -4.43
C LYS A 17 -0.23 26.86 -4.16
N THR A 18 0.22 25.85 -4.88
CA THR A 18 -0.16 24.45 -4.62
C THR A 18 0.56 23.99 -3.37
N THR A 19 -0.19 23.84 -2.28
CA THR A 19 0.29 23.13 -1.10
C THR A 19 0.06 21.64 -1.30
N TYR A 20 1.10 20.84 -1.13
CA TYR A 20 0.96 19.39 -1.08
C TYR A 20 0.84 18.96 0.38
N ASP A 21 -0.08 18.04 0.65
CA ASP A 21 -0.10 17.38 1.95
C ASP A 21 1.04 16.38 2.02
N LYS A 22 1.89 16.52 3.03
CA LYS A 22 2.99 15.59 3.28
C LYS A 22 2.42 14.41 4.05
N MET A 23 1.87 13.44 3.32
CA MET A 23 1.48 12.18 3.93
C MET A 23 2.75 11.43 4.36
N ALA A 24 2.87 11.16 5.67
CA ALA A 24 3.97 10.40 6.23
C ALA A 24 3.74 8.91 5.96
N TYR A 25 4.75 8.23 5.42
CA TYR A 25 4.78 6.79 5.25
C TYR A 25 5.94 6.20 6.04
N TRP A 26 5.79 4.98 6.54
CA TRP A 26 6.91 4.22 7.11
C TRP A 26 6.75 2.73 6.84
N VAL A 27 7.89 2.04 6.73
CA VAL A 27 7.92 0.57 6.67
C VAL A 27 7.72 0.06 8.11
N PRO A 28 6.78 -0.88 8.34
CA PRO A 28 6.59 -1.44 9.66
C PRO A 28 7.88 -2.11 10.16
N ILE A 29 8.28 -1.75 11.38
CA ILE A 29 9.42 -2.35 12.08
C ILE A 29 8.91 -3.09 13.32
N PRO A 30 9.62 -4.11 13.82
CA PRO A 30 9.28 -4.73 15.09
C PRO A 30 9.20 -3.68 16.21
N TRP A 31 8.12 -3.73 17.00
CA TRP A 31 7.89 -2.84 18.15
C TRP A 31 7.92 -3.61 19.47
N ASP A 32 8.16 -2.89 20.57
CA ASP A 32 8.00 -3.45 21.92
C ASP A 32 6.52 -3.63 22.23
N ASN A 33 6.13 -4.86 22.53
CA ASN A 33 4.76 -5.23 22.86
C ASN A 33 4.48 -5.20 24.38
N HIS A 34 5.45 -4.74 25.19
CA HIS A 34 5.35 -4.63 26.65
C HIS A 34 4.85 -5.92 27.30
N ASP A 35 5.53 -7.03 27.01
CA ASP A 35 5.19 -8.37 27.51
C ASP A 35 3.83 -8.89 26.99
N GLY A 36 3.44 -8.46 25.79
CA GLY A 36 2.17 -8.80 25.15
C GLY A 36 0.97 -8.06 25.75
N ARG A 37 1.16 -6.82 26.17
CA ARG A 37 0.05 -5.95 26.65
C ARG A 37 -0.37 -4.94 25.60
N VAL A 38 0.50 -4.64 24.64
CA VAL A 38 0.30 -3.62 23.62
C VAL A 38 0.58 -4.23 22.25
N THR A 39 -0.26 -3.91 21.28
CA THR A 39 -0.03 -4.21 19.86
C THR A 39 -0.59 -3.08 19.00
N LEU A 40 -0.14 -3.00 17.75
CA LEU A 40 -0.52 -1.99 16.77
C LEU A 40 -1.19 -2.68 15.58
N ALA A 41 -2.13 -1.98 14.94
CA ALA A 41 -2.87 -2.45 13.76
C ALA A 41 -3.24 -1.28 12.84
N GLY A 42 -3.49 -1.58 11.56
CA GLY A 42 -3.85 -0.60 10.54
C GLY A 42 -2.78 0.48 10.38
N ASP A 43 -3.20 1.72 10.12
CA ASP A 43 -2.30 2.86 9.91
C ASP A 43 -1.37 3.15 11.10
N ALA A 44 -1.70 2.71 12.31
CA ALA A 44 -0.82 2.83 13.46
C ALA A 44 0.41 1.90 13.36
N ALA A 45 0.26 0.76 12.67
CA ALA A 45 1.35 -0.18 12.41
C ALA A 45 1.98 0.05 11.03
N HIS A 46 1.16 0.28 10.00
CA HIS A 46 1.56 0.30 8.59
C HIS A 46 0.72 1.30 7.77
N PRO A 47 0.96 2.62 7.90
CA PRO A 47 0.23 3.59 7.12
C PRO A 47 0.61 3.45 5.64
N MET A 48 -0.37 3.02 4.86
CA MET A 48 -0.25 2.96 3.41
C MET A 48 -0.80 4.26 2.85
N THR A 49 0.10 5.22 2.61
CA THR A 49 -0.32 6.50 2.03
C THR A 49 -0.67 6.32 0.55
N PRO A 50 -1.82 6.83 0.07
CA PRO A 50 -2.15 6.87 -1.35
C PRO A 50 -1.20 7.84 -2.07
N ARG A 51 -0.13 7.30 -2.66
CA ARG A 51 0.88 8.01 -3.47
C ARG A 51 1.43 9.29 -2.84
N GLY A 52 2.47 9.16 -2.01
CA GLY A 52 3.31 10.29 -1.65
C GLY A 52 4.32 10.62 -2.76
N TRP A 53 4.27 11.83 -3.32
CA TRP A 53 5.33 12.36 -4.19
C TRP A 53 6.44 12.97 -3.30
N SER A 54 7.63 12.37 -3.29
CA SER A 54 8.82 12.98 -2.69
C SER A 54 9.68 13.66 -3.75
N ASN A 55 10.18 14.84 -3.41
CA ASN A 55 11.06 15.68 -4.22
C ASN A 55 12.53 15.20 -4.22
N GLU A 56 12.84 14.16 -3.45
CA GLU A 56 14.13 13.47 -3.48
C GLU A 56 14.09 12.39 -4.56
N ARG A 57 14.78 12.64 -5.68
CA ARG A 57 14.81 11.76 -6.86
C ARG A 57 15.27 10.33 -6.56
N GLU A 58 15.93 10.07 -5.43
CA GLU A 58 16.28 8.70 -4.96
C GLU A 58 15.12 8.01 -4.21
N MET A 59 14.22 8.77 -3.58
CA MET A 59 13.05 8.26 -2.86
C MET A 59 11.79 8.17 -3.73
N ALA A 60 11.78 8.79 -4.91
CA ALA A 60 10.71 8.63 -5.90
C ALA A 60 10.52 7.16 -6.32
N GLN A 61 11.57 6.33 -6.22
CA GLN A 61 11.51 4.90 -6.49
C GLN A 61 10.88 4.07 -5.35
N LEU A 62 10.58 4.71 -4.22
CA LEU A 62 9.80 4.22 -3.08
C LEU A 62 8.37 4.80 -3.07
N THR A 63 7.93 5.46 -4.15
CA THR A 63 6.54 5.94 -4.29
C THR A 63 5.60 4.74 -4.28
N TYR A 64 5.11 4.46 -3.08
CA TYR A 64 4.11 3.45 -2.81
C TYR A 64 2.86 3.82 -3.58
N VAL A 65 2.46 2.96 -4.51
CA VAL A 65 1.12 3.02 -5.07
C VAL A 65 0.27 2.16 -4.17
N ASP A 66 -0.32 2.77 -3.13
CA ASP A 66 -1.40 2.10 -2.44
C ASP A 66 -2.56 2.00 -3.43
N ARG A 67 -2.95 0.78 -3.80
CA ARG A 67 -4.10 0.52 -4.67
C ARG A 67 -5.43 0.65 -3.90
N GLY A 68 -5.46 1.44 -2.82
CA GLY A 68 -6.54 1.46 -1.83
C GLY A 68 -6.62 0.17 -1.02
N GLN A 69 -5.49 -0.50 -0.77
CA GLN A 69 -5.40 -1.73 0.00
C GLN A 69 -5.17 -1.48 1.50
N GLY A 70 -4.82 -0.27 1.93
CA GLY A 70 -4.63 0.04 3.36
C GLY A 70 -5.81 -0.41 4.24
N LEU A 71 -7.05 -0.18 3.78
CA LEU A 71 -8.26 -0.64 4.46
C LEU A 71 -8.38 -2.17 4.52
N ASN A 72 -8.06 -2.87 3.43
CA ASN A 72 -8.14 -4.33 3.39
C ASN A 72 -7.15 -4.96 4.38
N TYR A 73 -5.94 -4.40 4.47
CA TYR A 73 -4.95 -4.83 5.45
C TYR A 73 -5.40 -4.52 6.88
N ALA A 74 -6.00 -3.36 7.14
CA ALA A 74 -6.55 -3.03 8.46
C ALA A 74 -7.71 -3.96 8.88
N ILE A 75 -8.58 -4.36 7.94
CA ILE A 75 -9.65 -5.35 8.21
C ILE A 75 -9.04 -6.73 8.51
N CYS A 76 -8.03 -7.13 7.76
CA CYS A 76 -7.31 -8.39 7.97
C CYS A 76 -6.63 -8.42 9.35
N ASP A 77 -6.00 -7.32 9.76
CA ASP A 77 -5.41 -7.16 11.09
C ASP A 77 -6.44 -7.37 12.20
N ALA A 78 -7.63 -6.76 12.06
CA ALA A 78 -8.70 -6.89 13.04
C ALA A 78 -9.20 -8.33 13.13
N SER A 79 -9.35 -9.02 11.98
CA SER A 79 -9.75 -10.43 11.95
C SER A 79 -8.72 -11.32 12.65
N HIS A 80 -7.44 -11.20 12.29
CA HIS A 80 -6.36 -11.99 12.91
C HIS A 80 -6.21 -11.70 14.41
N PHE A 81 -6.43 -10.46 14.83
CA PHE A 81 -6.43 -10.10 16.23
C PHE A 81 -7.56 -10.78 17.00
N VAL A 82 -8.78 -10.80 16.45
CA VAL A 82 -9.92 -11.48 17.05
C VAL A 82 -9.67 -12.99 17.15
N ASP A 83 -9.18 -13.62 16.08
CA ASP A 83 -8.85 -15.05 16.07
C ASP A 83 -7.77 -15.40 17.11
N MET A 84 -6.78 -14.54 17.27
CA MET A 84 -5.74 -14.66 18.28
C MET A 84 -6.33 -14.57 19.69
N VAL A 85 -7.18 -13.58 19.96
CA VAL A 85 -7.83 -13.40 21.26
C VAL A 85 -8.72 -14.59 21.60
N GLN A 86 -9.47 -15.12 20.64
CA GLN A 86 -10.29 -16.32 20.84
C GLN A 86 -9.45 -17.53 21.29
N LYS A 87 -8.28 -17.75 20.67
CA LYS A 87 -7.35 -18.83 21.06
C LYS A 87 -6.80 -18.64 22.48
N VAL A 88 -6.51 -17.40 22.88
CA VAL A 88 -6.06 -17.09 24.24
C VAL A 88 -7.17 -17.33 25.26
N VAL A 89 -8.40 -16.90 24.97
CA VAL A 89 -9.57 -17.13 25.84
C VAL A 89 -9.89 -18.62 25.99
N ALA A 90 -9.74 -19.40 24.91
CA ALA A 90 -9.89 -20.85 24.95
C ALA A 90 -8.74 -21.58 25.68
N GLY A 91 -7.73 -20.85 26.18
CA GLY A 91 -6.56 -21.43 26.86
C GLY A 91 -5.57 -22.15 25.94
N ALA A 92 -5.72 -22.03 24.62
CA ALA A 92 -4.87 -22.68 23.63
C ALA A 92 -3.51 -21.98 23.45
N SER A 93 -3.35 -20.74 23.93
CA SER A 93 -2.11 -19.97 23.83
C SER A 93 -1.99 -18.96 24.98
N ARG A 94 -0.75 -18.68 25.39
CA ARG A 94 -0.46 -17.59 26.33
C ARG A 94 -0.58 -16.26 25.61
N LEU A 95 -1.18 -15.27 26.27
CA LEU A 95 -1.39 -13.91 25.74
C LEU A 95 -0.11 -13.30 25.16
N LYS A 96 1.01 -13.43 25.89
CA LYS A 96 2.32 -12.93 25.49
C LYS A 96 2.80 -13.49 24.15
N ASP A 97 2.75 -14.81 24.03
CA ASP A 97 3.23 -15.51 22.83
C ASP A 97 2.31 -15.22 21.64
N ALA A 98 1.00 -15.17 21.89
CA ALA A 98 -0.01 -14.90 20.88
C ALA A 98 0.11 -13.48 20.30
N ILE A 99 0.33 -12.46 21.14
CA ILE A 99 0.54 -11.07 20.69
C ILE A 99 1.89 -10.90 19.99
N LYS A 100 2.93 -11.60 20.44
CA LYS A 100 4.23 -11.60 19.75
C LYS A 100 4.09 -12.16 18.34
N THR A 101 3.48 -13.33 18.18
CA THR A 101 3.25 -13.94 16.86
C THR A 101 2.38 -13.06 15.96
N TYR A 102 1.33 -12.45 16.51
CA TYR A 102 0.49 -11.50 15.76
C TYR A 102 1.30 -10.29 15.27
N SER A 103 2.09 -9.67 16.14
CA SER A 103 2.87 -8.47 15.79
C SER A 103 3.93 -8.79 14.73
N GLU A 104 4.59 -9.95 14.82
CA GLU A 104 5.54 -10.42 13.82
C GLU A 104 4.87 -10.71 12.46
N GLU A 105 3.65 -11.26 12.47
CA GLU A 105 2.85 -11.50 11.26
C GLU A 105 2.50 -10.19 10.56
N VAL A 106 1.99 -9.21 11.31
CA VAL A 106 1.63 -7.88 10.78
C VAL A 106 2.85 -7.19 10.17
N VAL A 107 3.99 -7.19 10.86
CA VAL A 107 5.24 -6.60 10.32
C VAL A 107 5.65 -7.27 9.02
N ARG A 108 5.64 -8.61 8.97
CA ARG A 108 6.08 -9.35 7.78
C ARG A 108 5.14 -9.13 6.60
N ARG A 109 3.83 -9.32 6.80
CA ARG A 109 2.84 -9.19 5.73
C ARG A 109 2.82 -7.78 5.15
N CYS A 110 2.86 -6.77 6.01
CA CYS A 110 2.83 -5.38 5.52
C CYS A 110 4.15 -4.98 4.87
N ALA A 111 5.30 -5.48 5.34
CA ALA A 111 6.58 -5.28 4.65
C ALA A 111 6.61 -5.94 3.26
N ASP A 112 6.03 -7.14 3.10
CA ASP A 112 5.93 -7.82 1.81
C ASP A 112 5.08 -7.01 0.81
N GLU A 113 3.93 -6.48 1.24
CA GLU A 113 3.09 -5.59 0.42
C GLU A 113 3.85 -4.33 0.01
N VAL A 114 4.69 -3.79 0.90
CA VAL A 114 5.49 -2.62 0.60
C VAL A 114 6.47 -2.84 -0.54
N LEU A 115 7.13 -3.99 -0.52
CA LEU A 115 8.06 -4.37 -1.57
C LEU A 115 7.32 -4.65 -2.90
N ILE A 116 6.15 -5.29 -2.85
CA ILE A 116 5.33 -5.59 -4.03
C ILE A 116 4.78 -4.30 -4.65
N SER A 117 4.29 -3.37 -3.84
CA SER A 117 3.80 -2.07 -4.31
C SER A 117 4.91 -1.27 -4.98
N LYS A 118 6.11 -1.25 -4.38
CA LYS A 118 7.30 -0.64 -4.96
C LYS A 118 7.64 -1.23 -6.34
N GLN A 119 7.67 -2.56 -6.45
CA GLN A 119 8.00 -3.23 -7.70
C GLN A 119 6.96 -2.92 -8.80
N ASN A 120 5.68 -2.95 -8.45
CA ASN A 120 4.60 -2.61 -9.39
C ASN A 120 4.67 -1.15 -9.84
N ALA A 121 4.96 -0.21 -8.94
CA ALA A 121 5.10 1.20 -9.26
C ALA A 121 6.24 1.44 -10.26
N ILE A 122 7.39 0.79 -10.06
CA ILE A 122 8.53 0.84 -11.00
C ILE A 122 8.12 0.31 -12.37
N MET A 123 7.40 -0.82 -12.43
CA MET A 123 6.94 -1.40 -13.68
C MET A 123 5.90 -0.52 -14.42
N MET A 124 5.08 0.24 -13.70
CA MET A 124 4.09 1.14 -14.30
C MET A 124 4.67 2.48 -14.75
N LEU A 125 5.69 2.99 -14.05
CA LEU A 125 6.35 4.27 -14.35
C LEU A 125 7.44 4.14 -15.42
N ASN A 126 7.99 2.94 -15.61
CA ASN A 126 8.95 2.67 -16.68
C ASN A 126 8.22 2.29 -17.97
N TRP A 127 8.06 3.27 -18.86
CA TRP A 127 7.34 3.14 -20.14
C TRP A 127 7.88 1.98 -21.01
N ASP A 128 9.19 1.74 -20.99
CA ASP A 128 9.81 0.66 -21.76
C ASP A 128 9.43 -0.73 -21.22
N GLN A 129 9.41 -0.90 -19.89
CA GLN A 129 8.98 -2.16 -19.26
C GLN A 129 7.47 -2.38 -19.35
N LEU A 130 6.67 -1.32 -19.31
CA LEU A 130 5.22 -1.39 -19.51
C LEU A 130 4.89 -1.90 -20.92
N MET A 131 5.60 -1.40 -21.94
CA MET A 131 5.44 -1.84 -23.34
C MET A 131 5.90 -3.28 -23.57
N GLU A 132 6.86 -3.78 -22.79
CA GLU A 132 7.28 -5.19 -22.86
C GLU A 132 6.38 -6.16 -22.09
N SER A 133 5.48 -5.65 -21.25
CA SER A 133 4.64 -6.47 -20.37
C SER A 133 3.66 -7.37 -21.16
N PRO A 134 3.35 -8.59 -20.66
CA PRO A 134 2.40 -9.49 -21.31
C PRO A 134 1.00 -8.90 -21.45
N MET A 135 0.62 -7.95 -20.60
CA MET A 135 -0.67 -7.25 -20.70
C MET A 135 -0.75 -6.40 -21.96
N MET A 136 0.29 -5.62 -22.27
CA MET A 136 0.32 -4.81 -23.50
C MET A 136 0.47 -5.68 -24.74
N LYS A 137 1.35 -6.70 -24.68
CA LYS A 137 1.57 -7.63 -25.80
C LYS A 137 0.35 -8.50 -26.14
N ARG A 138 -0.46 -8.94 -25.16
CA ARG A 138 -1.69 -9.71 -25.42
C ARG A 138 -2.90 -8.83 -25.76
N SER A 139 -2.98 -7.61 -25.23
CA SER A 139 -4.06 -6.68 -25.59
C SER A 139 -3.94 -6.16 -27.02
N LEU A 140 -2.72 -5.98 -27.54
CA LEU A 140 -2.49 -5.61 -28.95
C LEU A 140 -2.75 -6.78 -29.92
N GLN A 141 -2.73 -8.02 -29.46
CA GLN A 141 -2.93 -9.19 -30.32
C GLN A 141 -4.42 -9.47 -30.63
N LYS A 142 -5.36 -8.74 -30.01
CA LYS A 142 -6.80 -8.96 -30.18
C LYS A 142 -7.51 -7.88 -30.99
N SER A 143 -6.77 -6.99 -31.68
CA SER A 143 -7.34 -6.01 -32.61
C SER A 143 -7.38 -6.47 -34.08
N ASP A 144 -6.79 -7.61 -34.43
CA ASP A 144 -6.81 -8.13 -35.81
C ASP A 144 -7.94 -9.16 -36.04
N LEU A 145 -9.13 -8.88 -35.52
CA LEU A 145 -10.35 -9.63 -35.83
C LEU A 145 -11.49 -8.67 -36.16
N SER A 146 -11.39 -8.00 -37.30
CA SER A 146 -12.47 -7.77 -38.28
C SER A 146 -12.11 -6.57 -39.17
N ASP A 147 -11.69 -6.85 -40.39
CA ASP A 147 -12.25 -6.20 -41.58
C ASP A 147 -11.82 -6.99 -42.83
N SER A 148 -12.85 -7.52 -43.52
CA SER A 148 -12.87 -8.23 -44.83
C SER A 148 -12.68 -9.75 -44.82
#